data_AF-A0A7V1BPC3-F1
#
_entry.id   AF-A0A7V1BPC3-F1
#
_cell.length_a   1.000
_cell.length_b   1.000
_cell.length_c   1.000
_cell.angle_alpha   90.00
_cell.angle_beta   90.00
_cell.angle_gamma   90.00
#
_symmetry.space_group_name_H-M   'P 1'
#
loop_
_entity.id
_entity.type
_entity.pdbx_description
1 polymer ?
#
loop_
_entity_poly.entity_id
_entity_poly.type
_entity_poly.pdbx_seq_one_letter_code
_entity_poly.pdbx_strand_id
1 'polypeptide(L)'
;MKTMTGELRKQLIEEIIRLHTDGELTLGMAIRRLRLEVTGFDQETFAQMCGMSTRALYQLETDKGNPTLSTVDSILRKFGLRMGLMAAMHSNRRRVIAGKRDGVPVTYVISRGAKPKGTAGSRPAAGKSRKAAKKEIQEDDGPTS
;
A
#
# COMPACT_ATOMS: atom_id res chain seq x y z
N MET A 1 12.41 10.96 25.04
CA MET A 1 12.31 9.55 24.60
C MET A 1 11.68 8.74 25.72
N LYS A 2 10.54 8.08 25.50
CA LYS A 2 9.96 7.16 26.49
C LYS A 2 10.87 5.93 26.55
N THR A 3 11.41 5.60 27.71
CA THR A 3 12.19 4.37 27.92
C THR A 3 11.25 3.18 27.87
N MET A 4 11.12 2.57 26.69
CA MET A 4 10.35 1.34 26.50
C MET A 4 11.16 0.14 27.00
N THR A 5 10.56 -0.68 27.86
CA THR A 5 11.16 -1.95 28.27
C THR A 5 11.15 -2.94 27.11
N GLY A 6 12.10 -3.88 27.10
CA GLY A 6 12.15 -4.92 26.06
C GLY A 6 10.88 -5.78 25.99
N GLU A 7 10.29 -6.06 27.15
CA GLU A 7 9.02 -6.78 27.29
C GLU A 7 7.86 -6.03 26.61
N LEU A 8 7.71 -4.74 26.93
CA LEU A 8 6.63 -3.90 26.38
C LEU A 8 6.78 -3.74 24.87
N ARG A 9 8.03 -3.59 24.39
CA ARG A 9 8.33 -3.55 22.96
C ARG A 9 7.87 -4.82 22.26
N LYS A 10 8.16 -6.00 22.82
CA LYS A 10 7.74 -7.28 22.27
C LYS A 10 6.22 -7.40 22.22
N GLN A 11 5.53 -7.06 23.30
CA GLN A 11 4.06 -7.10 23.38
C GLN A 11 3.41 -6.20 22.33
N LEU A 12 3.90 -4.96 22.15
CA LEU A 12 3.40 -4.05 21.13
C LEU A 12 3.60 -4.59 19.71
N ILE A 13 4.77 -5.17 19.41
CA ILE A 13 5.04 -5.78 18.12
C ILE A 13 4.08 -6.95 17.85
N GLU A 14 3.88 -7.83 18.82
CA GLU A 14 2.95 -8.96 18.72
C GLU A 14 1.51 -8.50 18.50
N GLU A 15 1.07 -7.45 19.21
CA GLU A 15 -0.25 -6.85 19.02
C GLU A 15 -0.43 -6.31 17.59
N ILE A 16 0.55 -5.56 17.07
CA ILE A 16 0.50 -5.00 15.72
C ILE A 16 0.44 -6.12 14.67
N ILE A 17 1.23 -7.19 14.85
CA ILE A 17 1.20 -8.36 13.96
C ILE A 17 -0.19 -8.99 13.99
N ARG A 18 -0.74 -9.24 15.19
CA ARG A 18 -2.06 -9.87 15.35
C ARG A 18 -3.13 -9.07 14.63
N LEU A 19 -3.18 -7.76 14.85
CA LEU A 19 -4.15 -6.87 14.22
C LEU A 19 -4.00 -6.80 12.70
N HIS A 20 -2.76 -6.85 12.18
CA HIS A 20 -2.53 -6.95 10.74
C HIS A 20 -3.02 -8.29 10.18
N THR A 21 -2.71 -9.41 10.83
CA THR A 21 -3.13 -10.75 10.40
C THR A 21 -4.64 -10.95 10.54
N ASP A 22 -5.29 -10.27 11.49
CA ASP A 22 -6.75 -10.26 11.66
C ASP A 22 -7.46 -9.38 10.62
N GLY A 23 -6.71 -8.55 9.87
CA GLY A 23 -7.24 -7.66 8.83
C GLY A 23 -7.74 -6.31 9.36
N GLU A 24 -7.48 -6.00 10.63
CA GLU A 24 -7.84 -4.75 11.29
C GLU A 24 -6.86 -3.61 10.93
N LEU A 25 -5.61 -3.96 10.58
CA LEU A 25 -4.60 -3.02 10.08
C LEU A 25 -4.16 -3.39 8.67
N THR A 26 -4.10 -2.38 7.81
CA THR A 26 -3.34 -2.48 6.55
C THR A 26 -1.85 -2.59 6.83
N LEU A 27 -1.07 -2.98 5.81
CA LEU A 27 0.38 -3.01 5.92
C LEU A 27 0.95 -1.62 6.22
N GLY A 28 0.47 -0.56 5.55
CA GLY A 28 0.89 0.81 5.79
C GLY A 28 0.61 1.27 7.22
N MET A 29 -0.59 0.97 7.73
CA MET A 29 -0.96 1.28 9.11
C MET A 29 -0.11 0.53 10.13
N ALA A 30 0.20 -0.75 9.89
CA ALA A 30 1.07 -1.54 10.76
C ALA A 30 2.49 -0.94 10.81
N ILE A 31 3.08 -0.59 9.66
CA ILE A 31 4.41 0.06 9.59
C ILE A 31 4.40 1.41 10.32
N ARG A 32 3.34 2.21 10.16
CA ARG A 32 3.19 3.47 10.87
C ARG A 32 3.12 3.28 12.39
N ARG A 33 2.38 2.28 12.89
CA ARG A 33 2.34 1.94 14.33
C ARG A 33 3.71 1.49 14.82
N LEU A 34 4.41 0.63 14.07
CA LEU A 34 5.79 0.24 14.41
C LEU A 34 6.71 1.46 14.52
N ARG A 35 6.61 2.44 13.61
CA ARG A 35 7.38 3.68 13.74
C ARG A 35 7.01 4.45 15.01
N LEU A 36 5.74 4.79 15.20
CA LEU A 36 5.34 5.71 16.27
C LEU A 36 5.40 5.08 17.66
N GLU A 37 4.97 3.83 17.81
CA GLU A 37 4.80 3.18 19.10
C GLU A 37 6.05 2.41 19.54
N VAL A 38 6.81 1.87 18.58
CA VAL A 38 7.97 1.02 18.89
C VAL A 38 9.30 1.79 18.83
N THR A 39 9.47 2.75 17.91
CA THR A 39 10.69 3.59 17.88
C THR A 39 10.46 4.99 18.45
N GLY A 40 9.24 5.52 18.34
CA GLY A 40 8.94 6.90 18.74
C GLY A 40 9.49 7.95 17.78
N PHE A 41 9.95 7.55 16.59
CA PHE A 41 10.50 8.48 15.60
C PHE A 41 9.40 9.16 14.78
N ASP A 42 9.66 10.42 14.46
CA ASP A 42 8.91 11.14 13.45
C ASP A 42 9.19 10.56 12.05
N GLN A 43 8.45 11.03 11.06
CA GLN A 43 8.46 10.40 9.74
C GLN A 43 9.78 10.61 9.01
N GLU A 44 10.43 11.77 9.19
CA GLU A 44 11.69 12.08 8.53
C GLU A 44 12.84 11.23 9.08
N THR A 45 13.01 11.21 10.40
CA THR A 45 14.06 10.41 11.06
C THR A 45 13.93 8.93 10.73
N PHE A 46 12.70 8.39 10.71
CA PHE A 46 12.49 6.99 10.38
C PHE A 46 12.74 6.68 8.89
N ALA A 47 12.40 7.60 7.98
CA ALA A 47 12.69 7.43 6.55
C ALA A 47 14.18 7.37 6.29
N GLN A 48 14.96 8.26 6.93
CA GLN A 48 16.42 8.23 6.89
C GLN A 48 16.99 6.92 7.43
N MET A 49 16.48 6.43 8.57
CA MET A 49 16.87 5.13 9.15
C MET A 49 16.60 3.94 8.20
N CYS A 50 15.55 4.03 7.40
CA CYS A 50 15.19 3.02 6.41
C CYS A 50 15.88 3.23 5.05
N GLY A 51 16.65 4.29 4.88
CA GLY A 51 17.33 4.61 3.62
C GLY A 51 16.37 4.99 2.49
N MET A 52 15.23 5.64 2.81
CA MET A 52 14.22 6.01 1.82
C MET A 52 13.77 7.47 1.99
N SER A 53 13.10 8.01 0.97
CA SER A 53 12.55 9.37 1.06
C SER A 53 11.34 9.43 1.98
N THR A 54 11.17 10.55 2.69
CA THR A 54 10.00 10.80 3.54
C THR A 54 8.69 10.67 2.76
N ARG A 55 8.68 11.09 1.48
CA ARG A 55 7.55 10.91 0.57
C ARG A 55 7.23 9.45 0.30
N ALA A 56 8.24 8.61 0.06
CA ALA A 56 8.04 7.18 -0.16
C ALA A 56 7.51 6.48 1.09
N LEU A 57 8.06 6.81 2.27
CA LEU A 57 7.53 6.34 3.55
C LEU A 57 6.08 6.80 3.78
N TYR A 58 5.75 8.05 3.48
CA TYR A 58 4.37 8.55 3.58
C TYR A 58 3.41 7.76 2.70
N GLN A 59 3.77 7.50 1.43
CA GLN A 59 2.93 6.73 0.52
C GLN A 59 2.76 5.28 0.98
N LEU A 60 3.81 4.68 1.55
CA LEU A 60 3.77 3.37 2.19
C LEU A 60 2.81 3.36 3.39
N GLU A 61 2.98 4.29 4.34
CA GLU A 61 2.18 4.38 5.57
C GLU A 61 0.70 4.74 5.33
N THR A 62 0.40 5.33 4.18
CA THR A 62 -0.97 5.70 3.78
C THR A 62 -1.60 4.73 2.79
N ASP A 63 -0.94 3.60 2.50
CA ASP A 63 -1.38 2.60 1.50
C ASP A 63 -1.63 3.18 0.10
N LYS A 64 -0.98 4.32 -0.21
CA LYS A 64 -1.09 5.01 -1.52
C LYS A 64 0.05 4.63 -2.47
N GLY A 65 1.11 4.01 -1.95
CA GLY A 65 2.26 3.55 -2.73
C GLY A 65 2.17 2.06 -3.09
N ASN A 66 3.02 1.65 -4.04
CA ASN A 66 3.23 0.25 -4.38
C ASN A 66 4.71 -0.12 -4.12
N PRO A 67 5.12 -0.28 -2.85
CA PRO A 67 6.50 -0.65 -2.50
C PRO A 67 6.86 -2.04 -3.04
N THR A 68 8.12 -2.25 -3.39
CA THR A 68 8.61 -3.61 -3.66
C THR A 68 8.61 -4.45 -2.38
N LEU A 69 8.49 -5.78 -2.51
CA LEU A 69 8.65 -6.70 -1.37
C LEU A 69 9.99 -6.51 -0.65
N SER A 70 11.06 -6.21 -1.40
CA SER A 70 12.38 -5.92 -0.83
C SER A 70 12.40 -4.68 0.06
N THR A 71 11.67 -3.63 -0.35
CA THR A 71 11.54 -2.39 0.45
C THR A 71 10.82 -2.68 1.76
N VAL A 72 9.70 -3.42 1.70
CA VAL A 72 8.94 -3.78 2.90
C VAL A 72 9.76 -4.67 3.83
N ASP A 73 10.39 -5.72 3.31
CA ASP A 73 11.22 -6.65 4.11
C ASP A 73 12.40 -5.91 4.78
N SER A 74 13.01 -4.94 4.11
CA SER A 74 14.10 -4.13 4.67
C SER A 74 13.65 -3.29 5.87
N ILE A 75 12.44 -2.74 5.84
CA ILE A 75 11.86 -1.99 6.96
C ILE A 75 11.53 -2.94 8.11
N LEU A 76 10.87 -4.07 7.82
CA LEU A 76 10.49 -5.06 8.84
C LEU A 76 11.69 -5.62 9.60
N ARG A 77 12.83 -5.83 8.93
CA ARG A 77 14.07 -6.29 9.57
C ARG A 77 14.57 -5.38 10.69
N LYS A 78 14.27 -4.08 10.66
CA LYS A 78 14.61 -3.14 11.75
C LYS A 78 13.89 -3.46 13.07
N PHE A 79 12.82 -4.24 13.00
CA PHE A 79 12.04 -4.70 14.15
C PHE A 79 12.25 -6.18 14.46
N GLY A 80 13.18 -6.85 13.77
CA GLY A 80 13.33 -8.31 13.87
C GLY A 80 12.22 -9.09 13.14
N LEU A 81 11.52 -8.44 12.21
CA LEU A 81 10.41 -9.03 11.45
C LEU A 81 10.84 -9.36 10.01
N ARG A 82 10.06 -10.21 9.35
CA ARG A 82 10.26 -10.64 7.96
C ARG A 82 8.92 -10.73 7.24
N MET A 83 8.93 -10.45 5.93
CA MET A 83 7.75 -10.71 5.09
C MET A 83 7.51 -12.21 4.93
N GLY A 84 6.24 -12.62 4.92
CA GLY A 84 5.84 -14.02 4.78
C GLY A 84 4.42 -14.20 4.24
N LEU A 85 4.06 -15.45 3.95
CA LEU A 85 2.70 -15.83 3.57
C LEU A 85 1.86 -16.10 4.82
N MET A 86 0.56 -15.84 4.73
CA MET A 86 -0.43 -16.17 5.76
C MET A 86 -1.64 -16.84 5.12
N ALA A 87 -2.35 -17.68 5.89
CA ALA A 87 -3.60 -18.27 5.43
C ALA A 87 -4.59 -17.16 5.07
N ALA A 88 -5.30 -17.32 3.95
CA ALA A 88 -6.37 -16.40 3.61
C ALA A 88 -7.44 -16.45 4.70
N MET A 89 -7.67 -15.32 5.35
CA MET A 89 -8.74 -15.16 6.33
C MET A 89 -10.10 -15.57 5.73
N HIS A 90 -10.87 -16.35 6.49
CA HIS A 90 -12.24 -16.68 6.15
C HIS A 90 -13.01 -15.39 5.85
N SER A 91 -13.69 -15.33 4.71
CA SER A 91 -14.21 -14.11 4.06
C SER A 91 -15.31 -13.36 4.82
N ASN A 92 -15.53 -13.65 6.10
CA ASN A 92 -16.61 -13.14 6.92
C ASN A 92 -16.21 -11.99 7.87
N ARG A 93 -14.95 -11.51 7.83
CA ARG A 93 -14.52 -10.36 8.66
C ARG A 93 -14.44 -9.05 7.87
N ARG A 94 -14.93 -8.01 8.54
CA ARG A 94 -15.04 -6.63 8.09
C ARG A 94 -13.68 -6.10 7.63
N ARG A 95 -13.61 -5.54 6.41
CA ARG A 95 -12.40 -4.83 5.98
C ARG A 95 -12.45 -3.42 6.57
N VAL A 96 -11.43 -3.03 7.32
CA VAL A 96 -11.22 -1.64 7.71
C VAL A 96 -10.44 -0.96 6.59
N ILE A 97 -10.96 0.17 6.10
CA ILE A 97 -10.20 1.05 5.19
C ILE A 97 -10.00 2.38 5.90
N ALA A 98 -8.76 2.86 5.93
CA ALA A 98 -8.47 4.24 6.27
C ALA A 98 -8.92 5.14 5.12
N GLY A 99 -10.09 5.77 5.28
CA GLY A 99 -10.59 6.79 4.36
C GLY A 99 -10.39 8.19 4.93
N LYS A 100 -10.34 9.19 4.06
CA LYS A 100 -10.33 10.60 4.45
C LYS A 100 -11.64 11.24 3.98
N ARG A 101 -12.49 11.68 4.90
CA ARG A 101 -13.60 12.62 4.62
C ARG A 101 -13.18 13.98 5.14
N ASP A 102 -13.22 15.00 4.29
CA ASP A 102 -13.04 16.41 4.67
C ASP A 102 -11.85 16.68 5.61
N GLY A 103 -10.68 16.09 5.32
CA GLY A 103 -9.48 16.34 6.13
C GLY A 103 -9.34 15.52 7.41
N VAL A 104 -10.36 14.79 7.84
CA VAL A 104 -10.39 13.99 9.07
C VAL A 104 -10.09 12.51 8.77
N PRO A 105 -9.19 11.84 9.53
CA PRO A 105 -9.01 10.39 9.41
C PRO A 105 -10.27 9.68 9.92
N VAL A 106 -10.95 8.95 9.03
CA VAL A 106 -12.15 8.18 9.40
C VAL A 106 -11.93 6.71 9.04
N THR A 107 -12.16 5.83 10.02
CA THR A 107 -12.14 4.38 9.84
C THR A 107 -13.50 3.91 9.31
N TYR A 108 -13.53 3.33 8.10
CA TYR A 108 -14.74 2.71 7.56
C TYR A 108 -14.72 1.20 7.73
N VAL A 109 -15.86 0.67 8.19
CA VAL A 109 -16.16 -0.75 8.23
C VAL A 109 -16.85 -1.13 6.92
N ILE A 110 -16.24 -1.97 6.08
CA ILE A 110 -16.93 -2.54 4.91
C ILE A 110 -17.46 -3.94 5.23
N SER A 111 -18.78 -4.10 5.08
CA SER A 111 -19.44 -5.40 4.91
C SER A 111 -19.49 -5.74 3.42
N ARG A 112 -19.09 -6.96 3.03
CA ARG A 112 -19.14 -7.40 1.62
C ARG A 112 -20.59 -7.60 1.15
N GLY A 113 -21.09 -6.65 0.36
CA GLY A 113 -21.93 -6.85 -0.83
C GLY A 113 -23.38 -7.32 -0.67
N ALA A 114 -24.33 -6.39 -0.84
CA ALA A 114 -25.56 -6.69 -1.57
C ALA A 114 -25.30 -6.50 -3.08
N LYS A 115 -25.66 -7.48 -3.92
CA LYS A 115 -25.59 -7.33 -5.38
C LYS A 115 -26.39 -6.08 -5.81
N PRO A 116 -25.83 -5.13 -6.57
CA PRO A 116 -26.65 -4.08 -7.13
C PRO A 116 -27.60 -4.69 -8.17
N LYS A 117 -28.91 -4.51 -7.97
CA LYS A 117 -29.91 -4.76 -9.03
C LYS A 117 -29.60 -3.79 -10.17
N GLY A 118 -29.19 -4.31 -11.32
CA GLY A 118 -28.93 -3.50 -12.50
C GLY A 118 -30.20 -2.78 -12.92
N THR A 119 -30.18 -1.45 -12.87
CA THR A 119 -31.15 -0.60 -13.57
C THR A 119 -30.48 -0.12 -14.86
N ALA A 120 -31.02 -0.55 -15.99
CA ALA A 120 -30.63 -0.07 -17.31
C ALA A 120 -30.79 1.46 -17.39
N GLY A 121 -29.72 2.17 -17.75
CA GLY A 121 -29.76 3.63 -17.90
C GLY A 121 -28.49 4.17 -18.55
N SER A 122 -28.62 4.53 -19.83
CA SER A 122 -27.83 5.53 -20.59
C SER A 122 -26.29 5.42 -20.61
N ARG A 123 -25.75 4.70 -21.61
CA ARG A 123 -24.40 4.95 -22.18
C ARG A 123 -24.41 6.30 -22.92
N PRO A 124 -23.50 7.25 -22.63
CA PRO A 124 -23.21 8.32 -23.57
C PRO A 124 -22.32 7.79 -24.72
N ALA A 125 -22.55 8.33 -25.91
CA ALA A 125 -21.97 7.87 -27.18
C ALA A 125 -20.55 8.40 -27.44
N ALA A 126 -19.74 7.54 -28.07
CA ALA A 126 -18.66 7.80 -29.03
C ALA A 126 -17.65 8.95 -28.78
N GLY A 127 -16.41 8.58 -28.48
CA GLY A 127 -15.20 9.38 -28.73
C GLY A 127 -14.25 8.64 -29.66
N LYS A 128 -14.05 9.18 -30.86
CA LYS A 128 -13.45 8.56 -32.06
C LYS A 128 -11.98 8.11 -31.91
N SER A 129 -11.70 6.91 -32.41
CA SER A 129 -10.38 6.37 -32.71
C SER A 129 -9.59 7.29 -33.66
N ARG A 130 -8.31 7.57 -33.36
CA ARG A 130 -7.37 8.11 -34.34
C ARG A 130 -6.65 6.96 -35.03
N LYS A 131 -6.79 6.94 -36.37
CA LYS A 131 -6.28 5.95 -37.33
C LYS A 131 -4.75 5.84 -37.29
N ALA A 132 -4.26 4.60 -37.36
CA ALA A 132 -2.92 4.27 -37.82
C ALA A 132 -2.80 4.58 -39.33
N ALA A 133 -1.74 5.28 -39.73
CA ALA A 133 -1.39 5.48 -41.13
C ALA A 133 -0.17 4.61 -41.47
N LYS A 134 -0.39 3.60 -42.32
CA LYS A 134 0.63 2.93 -43.12
C LYS A 134 1.22 3.93 -44.12
N LYS A 135 2.53 3.90 -44.35
CA LYS A 135 3.14 4.26 -45.63
C LYS A 135 4.22 3.24 -45.95
N GLU A 136 4.01 2.51 -47.04
CA GLU A 136 4.94 1.54 -47.62
C GLU A 136 6.03 2.27 -48.43
N ILE A 137 7.27 1.84 -48.16
CA ILE A 137 8.43 1.56 -49.03
C ILE A 137 8.70 2.47 -50.24
N GLN A 138 9.95 2.96 -50.31
CA GLN A 138 10.66 3.08 -51.58
C GLN A 138 12.11 2.62 -51.39
N GLU A 139 12.49 1.62 -52.18
CA GLU A 139 13.85 1.11 -52.38
C GLU A 139 14.72 2.19 -53.06
N ASP A 140 15.98 2.28 -52.67
CA ASP A 140 17.02 2.88 -53.52
C ASP A 140 18.33 2.10 -53.30
N ASP A 141 18.78 1.46 -54.37
CA ASP A 141 19.94 0.60 -54.46
C ASP A 141 21.20 1.41 -54.79
N GLY A 142 22.17 1.37 -53.87
CA GLY A 142 23.62 1.37 -54.14
C GLY A 142 24.30 2.71 -54.49
N PRO A 143 25.61 2.68 -54.81
CA PRO A 143 26.67 1.70 -54.51
C PRO A 143 27.73 2.34 -53.55
N THR A 144 28.75 1.65 -53.01
CA THR A 144 30.01 1.34 -53.72
C THR A 144 31.03 0.79 -52.72
N SER A 145 31.57 -0.40 -52.98
CA SER A 145 33.01 -0.74 -53.09
C SER A 145 33.23 -2.24 -52.90
#